data_AF-A0AAV2PPU3-F1
#
_entry.id   AF-A0AAV2PPU3-F1
#
_cell.length_a   1.000
_cell.length_b   1.000
_cell.length_c   1.000
_cell.angle_alpha   90.00
_cell.angle_beta   90.00
_cell.angle_gamma   90.00
#
_symmetry.space_group_name_H-M   'P 1'
#
loop_
_entity.id
_entity.type
_entity.pdbx_description
1 polymer ?
#
loop_
_entity_poly.entity_id
_entity_poly.type
_entity_poly.pdbx_seq_one_letter_code
_entity_poly.pdbx_strand_id
1 'polypeptide(L)'
;MKVSVLHYLGLVLLCVALVRAEESKEWQEYGDHEEEVTISRVREEEQSHAYDWTPEISACIIAHNDKTMNNLSLEDCKAHCQTEAGFDCRSVEYYKTSKSCALSATTSSSSMYRKPCPNGNVVYTEISS
;
A
#
# COMPACT_ATOMS: atom_id res chain seq x y z
N MET A 1 -38.78 67.16 3.43
CA MET A 1 -37.94 66.10 4.01
C MET A 1 -36.95 65.67 2.94
N LYS A 2 -35.72 66.19 2.98
CA LYS A 2 -34.67 65.88 1.97
C LYS A 2 -33.54 65.18 2.71
N VAL A 3 -33.50 63.86 2.62
CA VAL A 3 -32.39 63.07 3.16
C VAL A 3 -31.16 63.40 2.32
N SER A 4 -30.11 63.94 2.96
CA SER A 4 -28.90 64.41 2.29
C SER A 4 -28.14 63.23 1.66
N VAL A 5 -27.61 63.40 0.45
CA VAL A 5 -26.82 62.38 -0.28
C VAL A 5 -25.60 61.91 0.54
N LEU A 6 -25.06 62.80 1.40
CA LEU A 6 -24.00 62.48 2.36
C LEU A 6 -24.44 61.50 3.46
N HIS A 7 -25.71 61.54 3.88
CA HIS A 7 -26.27 60.55 4.80
C HIS A 7 -26.44 59.19 4.11
N TYR A 8 -26.81 59.17 2.83
CA TYR A 8 -26.98 57.94 2.07
C TYR A 8 -25.64 57.23 1.81
N LEU A 9 -24.59 57.97 1.44
CA LEU A 9 -23.24 57.43 1.28
C LEU A 9 -22.65 56.91 2.60
N GLY A 10 -22.92 57.59 3.71
CA GLY A 10 -22.53 57.12 5.05
C GLY A 10 -23.19 55.80 5.44
N LEU A 11 -24.48 55.63 5.14
CA LEU A 11 -25.22 54.39 5.38
C LEU A 11 -24.76 53.23 4.48
N VAL A 12 -24.41 53.50 3.22
CA VAL A 12 -23.87 52.47 2.29
C VAL A 12 -22.47 52.01 2.71
N LEU A 13 -21.60 52.94 3.12
CA LEU A 13 -20.27 52.59 3.64
C LEU A 13 -20.34 51.82 4.96
N LEU A 14 -21.30 52.15 5.85
CA LEU A 14 -21.58 51.36 7.04
C LEU A 14 -22.08 49.95 6.69
N CYS A 15 -22.95 49.80 5.70
CA CYS A 15 -23.42 48.49 5.24
C CYS A 15 -22.29 47.65 4.63
N VAL A 16 -21.41 48.23 3.79
CA VAL A 16 -20.26 47.51 3.23
C VAL A 16 -19.25 47.12 4.32
N ALA A 17 -19.06 47.96 5.34
CA ALA A 17 -18.21 47.64 6.49
C ALA A 17 -18.83 46.57 7.40
N LEU A 18 -20.15 46.56 7.58
CA LEU A 18 -20.88 45.52 8.33
C LEU A 18 -20.86 44.18 7.58
N VAL A 19 -21.11 44.18 6.26
CA VAL A 19 -20.98 42.97 5.42
C VAL A 19 -19.55 42.44 5.43
N ARG A 20 -18.53 43.32 5.39
CA ARG A 20 -17.11 42.92 5.53
C ARG A 20 -16.73 42.41 6.92
N ALA A 21 -17.44 42.81 7.97
CA ALA A 21 -17.18 42.34 9.33
C ALA A 21 -17.77 40.94 9.59
N GLU A 22 -18.77 40.53 8.80
CA GLU A 22 -19.54 39.29 9.00
C GLU A 22 -18.90 38.08 8.28
N GLU A 23 -18.11 38.28 7.21
CA GLU A 23 -17.37 37.20 6.52
C GLU A 23 -16.17 36.64 7.32
N SER A 24 -15.86 37.18 8.50
CA SER A 24 -14.68 36.77 9.29
C SER A 24 -14.98 35.80 10.44
N LYS A 25 -16.24 35.38 10.64
CA LYS A 25 -16.64 34.56 11.81
C LYS A 25 -17.17 33.17 11.51
N GLU A 26 -17.14 32.72 10.25
CA GLU A 26 -17.68 31.42 9.84
C GLU A 26 -16.60 30.46 9.31
N TRP A 27 -15.46 30.37 9.99
CA TRP A 27 -14.42 29.36 9.72
C TRP A 27 -13.75 28.80 10.99
N GLN A 28 -14.39 28.87 12.16
CA GLN A 28 -13.77 28.41 13.42
C GLN A 28 -14.56 27.34 14.20
N GLU A 29 -15.45 26.59 13.55
CA GLU A 29 -16.14 25.46 14.22
C GLU A 29 -16.33 24.24 13.32
N TYR A 30 -15.30 23.90 12.55
CA TYR A 30 -15.13 22.54 12.02
C TYR A 30 -13.66 22.13 12.15
N GLY A 31 -13.21 22.09 13.41
CA GLY A 31 -11.98 21.41 13.78
C GLY A 31 -12.26 19.91 13.88
N ASP A 32 -12.25 19.23 12.74
CA ASP A 32 -11.79 17.83 12.72
C ASP A 32 -10.28 17.91 12.51
N HIS A 33 -9.55 17.45 13.51
CA HIS A 33 -8.11 17.28 13.57
C HIS A 33 -7.40 17.30 12.20
N GLU A 34 -6.83 18.46 11.84
CA GLU A 34 -5.66 18.50 10.98
C GLU A 34 -4.52 17.82 11.76
N GLU A 35 -4.43 16.50 11.64
CA GLU A 35 -3.10 15.92 11.65
C GLU A 35 -2.49 16.34 10.31
N GLU A 36 -1.64 17.35 10.38
CA GLU A 36 -0.74 17.76 9.30
C GLU A 36 0.18 16.57 8.99
N VAL A 37 -0.33 15.59 8.23
CA VAL A 37 0.47 14.49 7.71
C VAL A 37 1.33 15.08 6.61
N THR A 38 2.47 15.62 7.02
CA THR A 38 3.52 16.10 6.13
C THR A 38 3.78 15.05 5.04
N ILE A 39 3.55 15.43 3.78
CA ILE A 39 3.83 14.66 2.55
C ILE A 39 5.36 14.62 2.34
N SER A 40 6.02 14.06 3.34
CA SER A 40 7.43 13.73 3.43
C SER A 40 7.62 12.42 4.21
N ARG A 41 6.62 11.96 5.00
CA ARG A 41 6.60 10.61 5.61
C ARG A 41 5.87 9.54 4.80
N VAL A 42 5.14 9.90 3.73
CA VAL A 42 4.45 8.94 2.84
C VAL A 42 5.38 8.37 1.74
N ARG A 43 6.69 8.21 2.00
CA ARG A 43 7.65 7.77 0.96
C ARG A 43 8.52 6.57 1.29
N GLU A 44 8.30 5.88 2.42
CA GLU A 44 9.04 4.64 2.70
C GLU A 44 8.18 3.47 3.22
N GLU A 45 6.88 3.66 3.50
CA GLU A 45 6.04 2.58 4.08
C GLU A 45 4.76 2.21 3.31
N GLU A 46 4.30 2.98 2.33
CA GLU A 46 3.04 2.67 1.60
C GLU A 46 3.23 1.72 0.39
N GLN A 47 4.36 0.98 0.36
CA GLN A 47 4.63 -0.12 -0.58
C GLN A 47 5.28 -1.33 0.10
N SER A 48 5.28 -1.43 1.44
CA SER A 48 6.07 -2.44 2.15
C SER A 48 5.31 -3.65 2.70
N HIS A 49 3.98 -3.77 2.52
CA HIS A 49 3.25 -4.87 3.21
C HIS A 49 1.90 -5.37 2.66
N ALA A 50 1.61 -5.31 1.36
CA ALA A 50 0.30 -5.78 0.86
C ALA A 50 0.10 -7.32 0.90
N TYR A 51 1.11 -8.10 1.30
CA TYR A 51 1.01 -9.53 1.55
C TYR A 51 1.87 -9.91 2.76
N ASP A 52 1.26 -10.53 3.76
CA ASP A 52 1.98 -11.15 4.86
C ASP A 52 2.61 -12.45 4.35
N TRP A 53 3.93 -12.54 4.35
CA TRP A 53 4.67 -13.73 3.89
C TRP A 53 5.17 -14.51 5.10
N THR A 54 5.02 -15.83 5.08
CA THR A 54 5.59 -16.68 6.12
C THR A 54 7.11 -16.58 6.14
N PRO A 55 7.78 -16.86 7.28
CA PRO A 55 9.24 -16.89 7.35
C PRO A 55 9.86 -17.80 6.27
N GLU A 56 11.02 -17.38 5.78
CA GLU A 56 11.84 -18.14 4.85
C GLU A 56 12.38 -19.41 5.51
N ILE A 57 11.99 -20.58 4.99
CA ILE A 57 12.39 -21.87 5.54
C ILE A 57 12.99 -22.78 4.47
N SER A 58 13.87 -23.69 4.88
CA SER A 58 14.37 -24.76 3.99
C SER A 58 13.28 -25.80 3.80
N ALA A 59 12.43 -25.60 2.78
CA ALA A 59 11.34 -26.48 2.39
C ALA A 59 11.09 -26.35 0.87
N CYS A 60 10.22 -27.19 0.31
CA CYS A 60 9.82 -27.15 -1.10
C CYS A 60 8.46 -27.83 -1.34
N ILE A 61 7.86 -27.58 -2.49
CA ILE A 61 6.69 -28.31 -3.01
C ILE A 61 7.15 -29.11 -4.24
N ILE A 62 6.99 -30.43 -4.18
CA ILE A 62 7.45 -31.29 -5.28
C ILE A 62 6.48 -31.24 -6.46
N ALA A 63 7.00 -30.94 -7.67
CA ALA A 63 6.29 -31.06 -8.95
C ALA A 63 5.10 -30.09 -9.16
N HIS A 64 5.07 -28.95 -8.47
CA HIS A 64 4.02 -27.92 -8.60
C HIS A 64 4.59 -26.55 -8.97
N ASN A 65 5.54 -26.53 -9.91
CA ASN A 65 6.16 -25.30 -10.39
C ASN A 65 5.30 -24.72 -11.52
N ASP A 66 4.28 -23.93 -11.18
CA ASP A 66 3.35 -23.35 -12.15
C ASP A 66 4.04 -22.34 -13.08
N LYS A 67 5.02 -21.60 -12.55
CA LYS A 67 5.87 -20.71 -13.35
C LYS A 67 7.28 -20.67 -12.80
N THR A 68 8.28 -20.70 -13.69
CA THR A 68 9.70 -20.59 -13.32
C THR A 68 10.35 -19.37 -13.97
N MET A 69 11.18 -18.67 -13.20
CA MET A 69 11.89 -17.47 -13.64
C MET A 69 13.32 -17.48 -13.10
N ASN A 70 14.24 -16.86 -13.84
CA ASN A 70 15.67 -16.91 -13.55
C ASN A 70 16.22 -15.49 -13.41
N ASN A 71 17.38 -15.38 -12.74
CA ASN A 71 18.12 -14.13 -12.53
C ASN A 71 17.30 -13.07 -11.77
N LEU A 72 16.61 -13.49 -10.72
CA LEU A 72 15.79 -12.65 -9.86
C LEU A 72 16.23 -12.80 -8.41
N SER A 73 15.96 -11.80 -7.57
CA SER A 73 16.04 -11.95 -6.12
C SER A 73 14.79 -12.65 -5.58
N LEU A 74 14.83 -13.11 -4.32
CA LEU A 74 13.63 -13.65 -3.66
C LEU A 74 12.51 -12.60 -3.56
N GLU A 75 12.85 -11.32 -3.30
CA GLU A 75 11.86 -10.24 -3.23
C GLU A 75 11.21 -9.98 -4.60
N ASP A 76 11.99 -10.04 -5.69
CA ASP A 76 11.41 -9.95 -7.04
C ASP A 76 10.45 -11.12 -7.31
N CYS A 77 10.79 -12.33 -6.84
CA CYS A 77 9.91 -13.49 -6.96
C CYS A 77 8.61 -13.32 -6.18
N LYS A 78 8.65 -12.78 -4.96
CA LYS A 78 7.45 -12.42 -4.19
C LYS A 78 6.62 -11.38 -4.95
N ALA A 79 7.23 -10.31 -5.46
CA ALA A 79 6.53 -9.29 -6.25
C ALA A 79 5.89 -9.87 -7.54
N HIS A 80 6.59 -10.77 -8.22
CA HIS A 80 6.04 -11.48 -9.39
C HIS A 80 4.89 -12.40 -9.02
N CYS A 81 4.94 -13.07 -7.87
CA CYS A 81 3.82 -13.88 -7.37
C CYS A 81 2.58 -13.01 -7.12
N GLN A 82 2.76 -11.86 -6.46
CA GLN A 82 1.68 -10.92 -6.12
C GLN A 82 1.02 -10.31 -7.36
N THR A 83 1.76 -10.16 -8.45
CA THR A 83 1.29 -9.56 -9.71
C THR A 83 0.94 -10.61 -10.77
N GLU A 84 1.03 -11.90 -10.44
CA GLU A 84 0.70 -12.97 -11.37
C GLU A 84 -0.81 -13.01 -11.65
N ALA A 85 -1.17 -13.09 -12.92
CA ALA A 85 -2.56 -13.07 -13.37
C ALA A 85 -3.01 -14.38 -14.01
N GLY A 86 -2.07 -15.27 -14.37
CA GLY A 86 -2.35 -16.55 -15.00
C GLY A 86 -2.83 -17.63 -14.02
N PHE A 87 -2.50 -17.49 -12.73
CA PHE A 87 -2.96 -18.36 -11.65
C PHE A 87 -2.88 -17.60 -10.32
N ASP A 88 -3.65 -18.04 -9.32
CA ASP A 88 -3.58 -17.50 -7.97
C ASP A 88 -2.27 -17.99 -7.31
N CYS A 89 -1.22 -17.19 -7.40
CA CYS A 89 0.07 -17.56 -6.82
C CYS A 89 0.01 -17.43 -5.29
N ARG A 90 0.39 -18.51 -4.60
CA ARG A 90 0.29 -18.66 -3.15
C ARG A 90 1.63 -18.90 -2.46
N SER A 91 2.63 -19.38 -3.19
CA SER A 91 3.95 -19.67 -2.63
C SER A 91 5.09 -19.48 -3.63
N VAL A 92 6.30 -19.34 -3.07
CA VAL A 92 7.55 -19.14 -3.81
C VAL A 92 8.60 -20.11 -3.27
N GLU A 93 9.26 -20.80 -4.20
CA GLU A 93 10.51 -21.51 -3.96
C GLU A 93 11.65 -20.76 -4.62
N TYR A 94 12.68 -20.38 -3.86
CA TYR A 94 13.85 -19.68 -4.36
C TYR A 94 15.09 -20.57 -4.29
N TYR A 95 15.67 -20.85 -5.45
CA TYR A 95 16.87 -21.64 -5.64
C TYR A 95 18.09 -20.72 -5.53
N LYS A 96 18.71 -20.68 -4.34
CA LYS A 96 19.79 -19.73 -4.01
C LYS A 96 20.99 -19.82 -4.95
N THR A 97 21.35 -21.03 -5.38
CA THR A 97 22.52 -21.27 -6.25
C THR A 97 22.33 -20.71 -7.66
N SER A 98 21.14 -20.89 -8.24
CA SER A 98 20.82 -20.45 -9.61
C SER A 98 20.21 -19.07 -9.68
N LYS A 99 19.86 -18.46 -8.54
CA LYS A 99 19.11 -17.19 -8.46
C LYS A 99 17.84 -17.26 -9.29
N SER A 100 17.09 -18.34 -9.13
CA SER A 100 15.85 -18.60 -9.84
C SER A 100 14.74 -18.92 -8.85
N CYS A 101 13.49 -18.80 -9.28
CA CYS A 101 12.35 -19.20 -8.47
C CYS A 101 11.30 -19.97 -9.25
N ALA A 102 10.58 -20.81 -8.50
CA ALA A 102 9.32 -21.38 -8.90
C ALA A 102 8.20 -20.70 -8.11
N LEU A 103 7.18 -20.24 -8.83
CA LEU A 103 5.93 -19.76 -8.29
C LEU A 103 4.92 -20.91 -8.32
N SER A 104 4.07 -21.00 -7.30
CA SER A 104 3.05 -22.04 -7.21
C SER A 104 1.73 -21.52 -6.65
N ALA A 105 0.62 -22.06 -7.15
CA ALA A 105 -0.69 -21.92 -6.52
C ALA A 105 -0.84 -22.80 -5.26
N THR A 106 0.11 -23.71 -5.03
CA THR A 106 0.09 -24.67 -3.92
C THR A 106 0.76 -24.09 -2.68
N THR A 107 0.35 -24.56 -1.50
CA THR A 107 0.93 -24.14 -0.21
C THR A 107 1.47 -25.34 0.59
N SER A 108 1.95 -25.05 1.81
CA SER A 108 2.43 -26.01 2.79
C SER A 108 1.37 -27.02 3.26
N SER A 109 0.09 -26.76 2.97
CA SER A 109 -1.02 -27.68 3.24
C SER A 109 -1.08 -28.90 2.32
N SER A 110 -0.33 -28.88 1.20
CA SER A 110 -0.34 -29.96 0.22
C SER A 110 0.45 -31.19 0.67
N SER A 111 0.08 -32.37 0.16
CA SER A 111 0.85 -33.60 0.38
C SER A 111 2.23 -33.61 -0.31
N MET A 112 2.47 -32.66 -1.21
CA MET A 112 3.73 -32.48 -1.92
C MET A 112 4.71 -31.56 -1.20
N TYR A 113 4.26 -30.84 -0.16
CA TYR A 113 5.13 -30.04 0.69
C TYR A 113 6.13 -30.94 1.45
N ARG A 114 7.40 -30.54 1.44
CA ARG A 114 8.50 -31.24 2.11
C ARG A 114 9.36 -30.29 2.90
N LYS A 115 9.65 -30.68 4.15
CA LYS A 115 10.57 -30.01 5.06
C LYS A 115 11.43 -31.06 5.78
N PRO A 116 12.77 -31.05 5.66
CA PRO A 116 13.56 -30.19 4.76
C PRO A 116 13.37 -30.59 3.29
N CYS A 117 13.72 -29.69 2.36
CA CYS A 117 13.69 -30.02 0.94
C CYS A 117 14.78 -31.05 0.58
N PRO A 118 14.48 -32.17 -0.12
CA PRO A 118 15.45 -33.21 -0.44
C PRO A 118 16.69 -32.75 -1.24
N ASN A 119 16.54 -31.75 -2.13
CA ASN A 119 17.61 -31.30 -3.02
C ASN A 119 18.42 -30.10 -2.50
N GLY A 120 18.22 -29.68 -1.25
CA GLY A 120 19.01 -28.62 -0.59
C GLY A 120 19.00 -27.26 -1.30
N ASN A 121 19.54 -26.21 -0.66
CA ASN A 121 19.71 -24.86 -1.24
C ASN A 121 18.44 -24.17 -1.80
N VAL A 122 17.26 -24.65 -1.42
CA VAL A 122 15.96 -24.03 -1.71
C VAL A 122 15.43 -23.36 -0.45
N VAL A 123 14.89 -22.16 -0.61
CA VAL A 123 14.09 -21.48 0.41
C VAL A 123 12.64 -21.43 -0.07
N TYR A 124 11.73 -21.68 0.85
CA TYR A 124 10.30 -21.62 0.65
C TYR A 124 9.69 -20.54 1.54
N THR A 125 8.72 -19.83 0.98
CA THR A 125 7.83 -18.90 1.69
C THR A 125 6.48 -18.89 0.97
N GLU A 126 5.41 -18.63 1.72
CA GLU A 126 4.05 -18.56 1.21
C GLU A 126 3.32 -17.35 1.76
N ILE A 127 2.24 -16.97 1.08
CA ILE A 127 1.35 -15.93 1.55
C ILE A 127 0.59 -16.48 2.77
N SER A 128 0.80 -15.86 3.92
CA SER A 128 0.08 -16.05 5.17
C SER A 128 -1.42 -15.83 4.89
N SER A 129 -2.23 -16.84 5.23
CA SER A 129 -3.68 -16.85 4.97
C SER A 129 -4.47 -16.31 6.15
#